data_AF-A0A354C0F8-F1
#
_entry.id   AF-A0A354C0F8-F1
#
_cell.length_a   1.000
_cell.length_b   1.000
_cell.length_c   1.000
_cell.angle_alpha   90.00
_cell.angle_beta   90.00
_cell.angle_gamma   90.00
#
_symmetry.space_group_name_H-M   'P 1'
#
loop_
_entity.id
_entity.type
_entity.pdbx_description
1 polymer ?
#
loop_
_entity_poly.entity_id
_entity_poly.type
_entity_poly.pdbx_seq_one_letter_code
_entity_poly.pdbx_strand_id
1 'polypeptide(L)'
;MKNILSVLLIISALQFDLSASLSDTDEETLKISVKWKTRLLPGVPRNWLKGGQELNIRNVSSYFGPITFYAVSGPDEKFIEATVECNSDRKPEEVIFRLPHPEGIYPVKVSGGEYDTINESVIIRPFSGKAKIRLEY
;
A
#
# COMPACT_ATOMS: atom_id res chain seq x y z
N MET A 1 14.12 30.56 -38.85
CA MET A 1 13.93 29.56 -37.79
C MET A 1 14.63 30.05 -36.54
N LYS A 2 13.90 30.72 -35.65
CA LYS A 2 14.36 31.22 -34.34
C LYS A 2 13.61 30.42 -33.27
N ASN A 3 14.23 30.22 -32.11
CA ASN A 3 13.61 29.79 -30.83
C ASN A 3 13.80 28.34 -30.38
N ILE A 4 15.04 27.92 -30.09
CA ILE A 4 15.28 26.91 -29.05
C ILE A 4 16.44 27.33 -28.11
N LEU A 5 17.41 28.14 -28.58
CA LEU A 5 18.55 28.55 -27.74
C LEU A 5 18.26 29.64 -26.69
N SER A 6 17.12 30.35 -26.70
CA SER A 6 16.87 31.43 -25.73
C SER A 6 16.30 30.98 -24.39
N VAL A 7 15.82 29.73 -24.26
CA VAL A 7 15.24 29.22 -23.01
C VAL A 7 16.32 28.64 -22.09
N LEU A 8 17.44 28.15 -22.65
CA LEU A 8 18.54 27.60 -21.84
C LEU A 8 19.31 28.67 -21.04
N LEU A 9 19.34 29.93 -21.48
CA LEU A 9 20.10 30.98 -20.79
C LEU A 9 19.36 31.59 -19.58
N ILE A 10 18.02 31.47 -19.53
CA ILE A 10 17.24 32.04 -18.42
C ILE A 10 17.33 31.15 -17.17
N ILE A 11 17.49 29.83 -17.34
CA ILE A 11 17.60 28.92 -16.19
C ILE A 11 18.97 29.08 -15.51
N SER A 12 20.05 29.42 -16.22
CA SER A 12 21.36 29.57 -15.58
C SER A 12 21.54 30.87 -14.79
N ALA A 13 20.70 31.90 -15.02
CA ALA A 13 20.80 33.19 -14.33
C ALA A 13 19.88 33.30 -13.11
N LEU A 14 18.84 32.45 -13.00
CA LEU A 14 18.02 32.37 -11.78
C LEU A 14 18.62 31.45 -10.70
N GLN A 15 19.66 30.67 -11.03
CA GLN A 15 20.27 29.72 -10.09
C GLN A 15 21.35 30.35 -9.17
N PHE A 16 21.65 31.64 -9.31
CA PHE A 16 22.78 32.27 -8.60
C PHE A 16 22.40 33.08 -7.35
N ASP A 17 21.12 33.36 -7.10
CA ASP A 17 20.68 34.19 -5.96
C ASP A 17 19.69 33.51 -5.00
N LEU A 18 19.56 32.18 -5.09
CA LEU A 18 18.82 31.40 -4.09
C LEU A 18 19.72 30.38 -3.35
N SER A 19 21.00 30.70 -3.19
CA SER A 19 21.96 29.88 -2.44
C SER A 19 22.13 30.30 -0.97
N ALA A 20 21.23 31.12 -0.43
CA ALA A 20 21.24 31.52 0.97
C ALA A 20 19.87 31.23 1.61
N SER A 21 19.71 29.99 2.12
CA SER A 21 18.76 29.54 3.17
C SER A 21 17.96 28.27 2.89
N LEU A 22 18.48 27.34 2.10
CA LEU A 22 18.01 25.95 2.17
C LEU A 22 19.17 25.10 2.65
N SER A 23 19.12 24.74 3.94
CA SER A 23 20.06 23.85 4.60
C SER A 23 20.14 22.52 3.87
N ASP A 24 21.36 21.98 3.79
CA ASP A 24 21.80 20.69 3.22
C ASP A 24 21.09 19.42 3.76
N THR A 25 19.81 19.46 4.11
CA THR A 25 19.05 18.35 4.70
C THR A 25 17.96 17.78 3.79
N ASP A 26 17.66 18.45 2.66
CA ASP A 26 16.49 18.09 1.85
C ASP A 26 16.80 17.31 0.55
N GLU A 27 18.06 17.23 0.11
CA GLU A 27 18.42 16.41 -1.07
C GLU A 27 18.47 14.90 -0.78
N GLU A 28 18.67 14.49 0.48
CA GLU A 28 18.67 13.06 0.84
C GLU A 28 17.24 12.49 1.01
N THR A 29 16.26 13.37 1.23
CA THR A 29 14.83 13.04 1.44
C THR A 29 14.07 12.78 0.13
N LEU A 30 14.67 13.17 -1.01
CA LEU A 30 14.14 12.95 -2.36
C LEU A 30 14.78 11.76 -3.10
N LYS A 31 15.44 10.84 -2.38
CA LYS A 31 15.40 9.44 -2.80
C LYS A 31 13.95 8.98 -2.67
N ILE A 32 13.19 9.18 -3.74
CA ILE A 32 12.00 8.42 -4.06
C ILE A 32 12.43 6.94 -4.04
N SER A 33 12.40 6.34 -2.85
CA SER A 33 12.43 4.90 -2.68
C SER A 33 11.12 4.45 -3.32
N VAL A 34 11.16 4.16 -4.61
CA VAL A 34 10.04 3.58 -5.34
C VAL A 34 9.88 2.16 -4.79
N LYS A 35 9.29 2.04 -3.61
CA LYS A 35 9.00 0.74 -3.01
C LYS A 35 7.95 0.08 -3.86
N TRP A 36 8.30 -1.09 -4.39
CA TRP A 36 7.40 -1.92 -5.18
C TRP A 36 6.23 -2.37 -4.30
N LYS A 37 5.05 -1.77 -4.49
CA LYS A 37 3.87 -2.03 -3.67
C LYS A 37 2.69 -2.53 -4.49
N THR A 38 1.86 -3.34 -3.86
CA THR A 38 0.60 -3.80 -4.42
C THR A 38 -0.57 -3.47 -3.50
N ARG A 39 -1.75 -3.24 -4.10
CA ARG A 39 -3.00 -3.02 -3.37
C ARG A 39 -3.94 -4.18 -3.62
N LEU A 40 -4.38 -4.83 -2.55
CA LEU A 40 -5.37 -5.90 -2.59
C LEU A 40 -6.72 -5.35 -2.13
N LEU A 41 -7.76 -5.72 -2.85
CA LEU A 41 -9.15 -5.33 -2.58
C LEU A 41 -9.41 -3.79 -2.48
N PRO A 42 -8.77 -2.93 -3.30
CA PRO A 42 -8.95 -1.47 -3.17
C PRO A 42 -10.42 -1.01 -3.32
N GLY A 43 -11.25 -1.77 -4.03
CA GLY A 43 -12.67 -1.49 -4.23
C GLY A 43 -13.63 -2.48 -3.57
N VAL A 44 -13.21 -3.26 -2.57
CA VAL A 44 -14.10 -4.27 -1.96
C VAL A 44 -15.31 -3.63 -1.26
N PRO A 45 -16.55 -4.09 -1.54
CA PRO A 45 -17.72 -3.66 -0.79
C PRO A 45 -17.67 -4.13 0.67
N ARG A 46 -18.12 -3.30 1.61
CA ARG A 46 -18.22 -3.66 3.04
C ARG A 46 -19.02 -4.93 3.29
N ASN A 47 -20.13 -5.10 2.57
CA ASN A 47 -21.03 -6.25 2.72
C ASN A 47 -20.38 -7.61 2.39
N TRP A 48 -19.24 -7.62 1.69
CA TRP A 48 -18.50 -8.85 1.39
C TRP A 48 -17.67 -9.36 2.58
N LEU A 49 -17.56 -8.55 3.65
CA LEU A 49 -16.93 -8.94 4.91
C LEU A 49 -17.94 -8.98 6.06
N LYS A 50 -19.24 -9.13 5.75
CA LYS A 50 -20.28 -9.41 6.74
C LYS A 50 -20.01 -10.73 7.44
N GLY A 51 -20.50 -10.92 8.66
CA GLY A 51 -20.23 -12.10 9.48
C GLY A 51 -20.44 -13.42 8.73
N GLY A 52 -19.41 -14.26 8.75
CA GLY A 52 -19.38 -15.55 8.06
C GLY A 52 -19.12 -15.49 6.54
N GLN A 53 -18.95 -14.30 5.95
CA GLN A 53 -18.55 -14.18 4.54
C GLN A 53 -17.06 -14.50 4.38
N GLU A 54 -16.72 -15.09 3.24
CA GLU A 54 -15.34 -15.37 2.84
C GLU A 54 -15.03 -14.88 1.42
N LEU A 55 -13.78 -14.51 1.22
CA LEU A 55 -13.18 -14.16 -0.07
C LEU A 55 -11.97 -15.05 -0.29
N ASN A 56 -12.00 -15.90 -1.32
CA ASN A 56 -10.91 -16.82 -1.65
C ASN A 56 -10.45 -16.61 -3.10
N ILE A 57 -9.39 -15.82 -3.28
CA ILE A 57 -8.86 -15.46 -4.59
C ILE A 57 -7.53 -16.19 -4.77
N ARG A 58 -7.42 -17.02 -5.80
CA ARG A 58 -6.25 -17.87 -6.03
C ARG A 58 -5.59 -17.55 -7.35
N ASN A 59 -4.27 -17.53 -7.36
CA ASN A 59 -3.42 -17.39 -8.54
C ASN A 59 -3.85 -16.25 -9.48
N VAL A 60 -4.25 -15.10 -8.92
CA VAL A 60 -4.56 -13.94 -9.75
C VAL A 60 -3.28 -13.44 -10.39
N SER A 61 -3.31 -13.27 -11.71
CA SER A 61 -2.17 -12.77 -12.47
C SER A 61 -1.90 -11.32 -12.11
N SER A 62 -0.65 -10.99 -11.79
CA SER A 62 -0.21 -9.64 -11.45
C SER A 62 1.20 -9.38 -11.98
N TYR A 63 1.63 -8.11 -11.96
CA TYR A 63 3.01 -7.72 -12.26
C TYR A 63 4.04 -8.47 -11.40
N PHE A 64 3.69 -8.74 -10.15
CA PHE A 64 4.54 -9.43 -9.18
C PHE A 64 4.41 -10.97 -9.28
N GLY A 65 3.88 -11.50 -10.38
CA GLY A 65 3.55 -12.91 -10.52
C GLY A 65 2.20 -13.28 -9.88
N PRO A 66 1.90 -14.58 -9.74
CA PRO A 66 0.63 -15.03 -9.19
C PRO A 66 0.51 -14.64 -7.71
N ILE A 67 -0.63 -14.05 -7.35
CA ILE A 67 -0.98 -13.72 -5.97
C ILE A 67 -2.17 -14.59 -5.56
N THR A 68 -2.12 -15.14 -4.36
CA THR A 68 -3.25 -15.81 -3.72
C THR A 68 -3.55 -15.09 -2.41
N PHE A 69 -4.82 -14.78 -2.14
CA PHE A 69 -5.21 -14.20 -0.87
C PHE A 69 -6.58 -14.68 -0.44
N TYR A 70 -6.78 -14.64 0.87
CA TYR A 70 -7.98 -15.06 1.56
C TYR A 70 -8.37 -14.01 2.59
N ALA A 71 -9.66 -13.80 2.79
CA ALA A 71 -10.21 -13.02 3.89
C ALA A 71 -11.52 -13.65 4.36
N VAL A 72 -11.75 -13.67 5.67
CA VAL A 72 -12.98 -14.16 6.29
C VAL A 72 -13.35 -13.31 7.48
N SER A 73 -14.65 -13.01 7.59
CA SER A 73 -15.22 -12.36 8.77
C SER A 73 -15.79 -13.41 9.72
N GLY A 74 -15.47 -13.30 11.00
CA GLY A 74 -16.03 -14.16 12.04
C GLY A 74 -17.56 -14.10 12.02
N PRO A 75 -18.28 -15.19 12.37
CA PRO A 75 -19.75 -15.18 12.36
C PRO A 75 -20.39 -14.10 13.24
N ASP A 76 -19.69 -13.65 14.28
CA ASP A 76 -20.10 -12.60 15.20
C ASP A 76 -19.48 -11.22 14.88
N GLU A 77 -18.80 -11.09 13.72
CA GLU A 77 -18.15 -9.88 13.23
C GLU A 77 -17.04 -9.31 14.14
N LYS A 78 -16.66 -10.03 15.22
CA LYS A 78 -15.61 -9.58 16.15
C LYS A 78 -14.20 -9.67 15.61
N PHE A 79 -14.01 -10.33 14.48
CA PHE A 79 -12.71 -10.41 13.86
C PHE A 79 -12.79 -10.58 12.35
N ILE A 80 -11.73 -10.16 11.67
CA ILE A 80 -11.45 -10.52 10.28
C ILE A 80 -10.08 -11.19 10.25
N GLU A 81 -10.00 -12.39 9.68
CA GLU A 81 -8.73 -13.04 9.36
C GLU A 81 -8.45 -12.93 7.87
N ALA A 82 -7.18 -12.69 7.52
CA ALA A 82 -6.77 -12.67 6.14
C ALA A 82 -5.38 -13.26 5.95
N THR A 83 -5.12 -13.79 4.75
CA THR A 83 -3.79 -14.24 4.35
C THR A 83 -3.49 -13.77 2.95
N VAL A 84 -2.22 -13.50 2.65
CA VAL A 84 -1.73 -13.20 1.32
C VAL A 84 -0.46 -13.99 1.06
N GLU A 85 -0.31 -14.49 -0.16
CA GLU A 85 0.84 -15.25 -0.64
C GLU A 85 1.21 -14.80 -2.06
N CYS A 86 2.50 -14.54 -2.27
CA CYS A 86 3.13 -14.19 -3.54
C CYS A 86 4.60 -14.61 -3.47
N ASN A 87 4.90 -15.82 -3.93
CA ASN A 87 6.23 -16.42 -3.83
C ASN A 87 7.08 -16.22 -5.10
N SER A 88 6.84 -15.18 -5.88
CA SER A 88 7.68 -14.89 -7.05
C SER A 88 8.97 -14.18 -6.64
N ASP A 89 9.99 -14.28 -7.50
CA ASP A 89 11.23 -13.50 -7.33
C ASP A 89 10.97 -12.00 -7.38
N ARG A 90 9.90 -11.59 -8.07
CA ARG A 90 9.44 -10.21 -8.22
C ARG A 90 8.34 -9.87 -7.21
N LYS A 91 8.24 -10.55 -6.07
CA LYS A 91 7.23 -10.22 -5.04
C LYS A 91 7.31 -8.74 -4.62
N PRO A 92 6.19 -8.12 -4.24
CA PRO A 92 6.21 -6.73 -3.77
C PRO A 92 6.96 -6.62 -2.44
N GLU A 93 7.53 -5.44 -2.19
CA GLU A 93 8.13 -5.11 -0.88
C GLU A 93 7.06 -4.73 0.16
N GLU A 94 5.91 -4.24 -0.32
CA GLU A 94 4.79 -3.78 0.49
C GLU A 94 3.45 -4.27 -0.07
N VAL A 95 2.60 -4.80 0.81
CA VAL A 95 1.22 -5.18 0.48
C VAL A 95 0.27 -4.29 1.28
N ILE A 96 -0.64 -3.61 0.60
CA ILE A 96 -1.73 -2.84 1.21
C ILE A 96 -3.01 -3.63 1.00
N PHE A 97 -3.54 -4.24 2.05
CA PHE A 97 -4.70 -5.13 1.99
C PHE A 97 -5.92 -4.47 2.64
N ARG A 98 -6.87 -4.01 1.82
CA ARG A 98 -8.09 -3.36 2.30
C ARG A 98 -9.07 -4.40 2.87
N LEU A 99 -9.41 -4.24 4.16
CA LEU A 99 -10.24 -5.16 4.95
C LEU A 99 -11.26 -4.34 5.78
N PRO A 100 -12.25 -3.71 5.14
CA PRO A 100 -13.18 -2.82 5.84
C PRO A 100 -14.17 -3.62 6.70
N HIS A 101 -14.39 -3.18 7.94
CA HIS A 101 -15.48 -3.71 8.75
C HIS A 101 -16.84 -3.34 8.12
N PRO A 102 -17.85 -4.24 8.13
CA PRO A 102 -19.19 -3.97 7.63
C PRO A 102 -19.80 -2.66 8.13
N GLU A 103 -19.66 -2.41 9.44
CA GLU A 103 -20.19 -1.23 10.13
C GLU A 103 -19.24 -0.01 10.13
N GLY A 104 -18.05 -0.12 9.53
CA GLY A 104 -17.07 0.98 9.50
C GLY A 104 -16.41 1.31 10.84
N ILE A 105 -16.42 0.38 11.78
CA ILE A 105 -15.64 0.47 13.02
C ILE A 105 -14.19 0.07 12.78
N TYR A 106 -13.32 0.49 13.71
CA TYR A 106 -11.88 0.24 13.66
C TYR A 106 -11.49 -0.88 14.61
N PRO A 107 -10.48 -1.69 14.26
CA PRO A 107 -10.01 -2.77 15.11
C PRO A 107 -9.37 -2.22 16.39
N VAL A 108 -9.66 -2.86 17.52
CA VAL A 108 -8.98 -2.62 18.81
C VAL A 108 -7.60 -3.28 18.86
N LYS A 109 -7.39 -4.32 18.04
CA LYS A 109 -6.11 -5.03 17.94
C LYS A 109 -5.84 -5.50 16.52
N VAL A 110 -4.60 -5.31 16.10
CA VAL A 110 -4.13 -5.61 14.74
C VAL A 110 -2.90 -6.50 14.84
N SER A 111 -2.90 -7.60 14.10
CA SER A 111 -1.76 -8.51 13.96
C SER A 111 -1.42 -8.68 12.48
N GLY A 112 -0.13 -8.79 12.15
CA GLY A 112 0.33 -9.05 10.79
C GLY A 112 0.57 -7.82 9.91
N GLY A 113 0.47 -6.61 10.46
CA GLY A 113 0.78 -5.36 9.78
C GLY A 113 0.37 -4.11 10.56
N GLU A 114 0.47 -2.95 9.92
CA GLU A 114 0.07 -1.64 10.42
C GLU A 114 -1.30 -1.27 9.83
N TYR A 115 -2.26 -0.79 10.63
CA TYR A 115 -3.60 -0.45 10.13
C TYR A 115 -3.72 1.03 9.77
N ASP A 116 -4.08 1.31 8.52
CA ASP A 116 -4.43 2.63 8.00
C ASP A 116 -5.94 2.83 8.12
N THR A 117 -6.35 3.74 9.02
CA THR A 117 -7.76 4.04 9.31
C THR A 117 -8.46 4.76 8.17
N ILE A 118 -7.74 5.54 7.36
CA ILE A 118 -8.31 6.31 6.25
C ILE A 118 -8.69 5.37 5.11
N ASN A 119 -7.81 4.42 4.80
CA ASN A 119 -8.01 3.48 3.69
C ASN A 119 -8.59 2.12 4.15
N GLU A 120 -8.81 1.94 5.45
CA GLU A 120 -9.30 0.69 6.07
C GLU A 120 -8.47 -0.53 5.63
N SER A 121 -7.16 -0.35 5.68
CA SER A 121 -6.20 -1.28 5.08
C SER A 121 -5.11 -1.68 6.05
N VAL A 122 -4.68 -2.93 5.97
CA VAL A 122 -3.47 -3.39 6.65
C VAL A 122 -2.28 -3.26 5.69
N ILE A 123 -1.28 -2.51 6.11
CA ILE A 123 0.00 -2.32 5.43
C ILE A 123 0.98 -3.36 5.97
N ILE A 124 1.46 -4.24 5.10
CA ILE A 124 2.43 -5.29 5.41
C ILE A 124 3.75 -4.90 4.79
N ARG A 125 4.73 -4.56 5.63
CA ARG A 125 6.09 -4.19 5.20
C ARG A 125 7.11 -4.53 6.29
N PRO A 126 8.28 -5.09 5.95
CA PRO A 126 8.61 -5.66 4.64
C PRO A 126 7.78 -6.93 4.37
N PHE A 127 7.38 -7.14 3.12
CA PHE A 127 6.67 -8.37 2.70
C PHE A 127 7.66 -9.43 2.21
N SER A 128 7.63 -10.61 2.83
CA SER A 128 8.57 -11.70 2.55
C SER A 128 8.04 -12.76 1.59
N GLY A 129 6.80 -12.61 1.10
CA GLY A 129 6.14 -13.56 0.20
C GLY A 129 4.88 -14.17 0.80
N LYS A 130 4.73 -14.16 2.13
CA LYS A 130 3.50 -14.59 2.81
C LYS A 130 3.24 -13.79 4.07
N ALA A 131 1.97 -13.53 4.36
CA ALA A 131 1.56 -12.91 5.61
C ALA A 131 0.20 -13.45 6.08
N LYS A 132 0.03 -13.51 7.41
CA LYS A 132 -1.27 -13.73 8.07
C LYS A 132 -1.62 -12.47 8.86
N ILE A 133 -2.85 -12.02 8.69
CA ILE A 133 -3.42 -10.83 9.30
C ILE A 133 -4.59 -11.25 10.19
N ARG A 134 -4.74 -10.58 11.33
CA ARG A 134 -5.93 -10.65 12.16
C ARG A 134 -6.29 -9.27 12.67
N LEU A 135 -7.53 -8.86 12.42
CA LEU A 135 -8.16 -7.68 12.97
C LEU A 135 -9.16 -8.14 14.03
N GLU A 136 -9.08 -7.60 15.23
CA GLU A 136 -10.05 -7.83 16.32
C GLU A 136 -10.74 -6.51 16.62
N TYR A 137 -12.07 -6.53 16.74
CA TYR A 137 -12.94 -5.37 16.92
C TYR A 137 -13.58 -5.36 18.31
#